data_AF-A0A8S3FTM6-F1
#
_entry.id   AF-A0A8S3FTM6-F1
#
_cell.length_a   1.000
_cell.length_b   1.000
_cell.length_c   1.000
_cell.angle_alpha   90.00
_cell.angle_beta   90.00
_cell.angle_gamma   90.00
#
_symmetry.space_group_name_H-M   'P 1'
#
loop_
_entity.id
_entity.type
_entity.pdbx_description
1 polymer ?
#
loop_
_entity_poly.entity_id
_entity_poly.type
_entity_poly.pdbx_seq_one_letter_code
_entity_poly.pdbx_strand_id
1 'polypeptide(L)'
;SRQIESINDYEIYSFDLTNHLSSSPVQLTNNQAIERNLKWFNDDSILFTVIAEGSIEGEYHDTQGRLYSISLVNGRIHRWADQFTGSVTGFALLDYGHRGVIILGQLNTEIQIYTQLSPTSPLIKRIGWNGTYEKLVTSSTDNVSMIAFIHSSFDTPQEVYFVDIIEHLSVANIVTNENIIFTKRNLPKGTSYQWMNEEDGTEIEGVLLYPPDKFGQKNLPLLVLIHGGPYSASLNAFR
;
A
#
# COMPACT_ATOMS: atom_id res chain seq x y z
N SER A 1 -8.21 -0.64 -23.05
CA SER A 1 -7.35 0.35 -22.39
C SER A 1 -8.01 1.72 -22.53
N ARG A 2 -8.23 2.44 -21.43
CA ARG A 2 -8.70 3.84 -21.49
C ARG A 2 -7.46 4.69 -21.75
N GLN A 3 -7.43 5.41 -22.86
CA GLN A 3 -6.31 6.30 -23.18
C GLN A 3 -6.38 7.48 -22.19
N ILE A 4 -5.35 7.64 -21.36
CA ILE A 4 -5.17 8.80 -20.49
C ILE A 4 -4.63 9.91 -21.40
N GLU A 5 -5.41 10.97 -21.61
CA GLU A 5 -5.08 12.01 -22.61
C GLU A 5 -4.05 13.03 -22.09
N SER A 6 -4.07 13.36 -20.78
CA SER A 6 -3.00 14.09 -20.08
C SER A 6 -3.13 13.90 -18.56
N ILE A 7 -2.01 13.90 -17.83
CA ILE A 7 -2.02 13.82 -16.35
C ILE A 7 -2.65 15.07 -15.72
N ASN A 8 -2.49 16.22 -16.39
CA ASN A 8 -3.03 17.51 -15.98
C ASN A 8 -4.57 17.61 -16.12
N ASP A 9 -5.22 16.57 -16.65
CA ASP A 9 -6.68 16.52 -16.79
C ASP A 9 -7.37 15.89 -15.56
N TYR A 10 -6.58 15.38 -14.60
CA TYR A 10 -7.09 14.78 -13.37
C TYR A 10 -6.98 15.79 -12.26
N GLU A 11 -8.06 16.16 -11.59
CA GLU A 11 -8.00 17.06 -10.45
C GLU A 11 -9.12 16.75 -9.46
N ILE A 12 -8.90 17.09 -8.20
CA ILE A 12 -9.95 17.07 -7.18
C ILE A 12 -10.70 18.40 -7.24
N TYR A 13 -12.02 18.31 -7.40
CA TYR A 13 -12.95 19.44 -7.31
C TYR A 13 -13.92 19.23 -6.15
N SER A 14 -14.31 20.32 -5.49
CA SER A 14 -15.44 20.34 -4.55
C SER A 14 -16.62 21.13 -5.12
N PHE A 15 -17.82 20.76 -4.70
CA PHE A 15 -19.05 21.44 -5.07
C PHE A 15 -19.97 21.54 -3.85
N ASP A 16 -20.29 22.76 -3.43
CA ASP A 16 -21.21 22.99 -2.32
C ASP A 16 -22.66 22.96 -2.81
N LEU A 17 -23.38 21.90 -2.44
CA LEU A 17 -24.79 21.69 -2.81
C LEU A 17 -25.76 22.63 -2.07
N THR A 18 -25.31 23.29 -0.99
CA THR A 18 -26.14 24.15 -0.13
C THR A 18 -26.11 25.61 -0.56
N ASN A 19 -25.04 26.04 -1.23
CA ASN A 19 -24.88 27.41 -1.70
C ASN A 19 -25.37 27.57 -3.14
N HIS A 20 -26.66 27.81 -3.31
CA HIS A 20 -27.32 27.98 -4.62
C HIS A 20 -26.81 29.19 -5.43
N LEU A 21 -25.99 30.08 -4.85
CA LEU A 21 -25.44 31.27 -5.50
C LEU A 21 -24.05 31.04 -6.12
N SER A 22 -23.33 29.99 -5.70
CA SER A 22 -22.01 29.63 -6.19
C SER A 22 -22.07 28.27 -6.89
N SER A 23 -22.68 28.23 -8.07
CA SER A 23 -22.94 27.00 -8.81
C SER A 23 -21.75 26.50 -9.65
N SER A 24 -20.52 26.91 -9.34
CA SER A 24 -19.31 26.44 -10.02
C SER A 24 -18.46 25.56 -9.11
N PRO A 25 -18.01 24.37 -9.55
CA PRO A 25 -17.03 23.59 -8.83
C PRO A 25 -15.76 24.38 -8.50
N VAL A 26 -15.23 24.20 -7.30
CA VAL A 26 -13.94 24.77 -6.88
C VAL A 26 -12.86 23.70 -7.07
N GLN A 27 -11.86 24.04 -7.87
CA GLN A 27 -10.67 23.19 -8.04
C GLN A 27 -9.82 23.25 -6.78
N LEU A 28 -9.42 22.09 -6.25
CA LEU A 28 -8.67 21.98 -5.00
C LEU A 28 -7.21 21.61 -5.22
N THR A 29 -6.92 20.85 -6.28
CA THR A 29 -5.57 20.45 -6.65
C THR A 29 -5.16 21.13 -7.96
N ASN A 30 -3.86 21.26 -8.17
CA ASN A 30 -3.28 21.62 -9.47
C ASN A 30 -2.11 20.68 -9.66
N ASN A 31 -2.41 19.47 -10.08
CA ASN A 31 -1.50 18.35 -9.94
C ASN A 31 -0.67 18.11 -11.20
N GLN A 32 0.42 17.37 -10.98
CA GLN A 32 1.20 16.72 -12.02
C GLN A 32 1.15 15.22 -11.78
N ALA A 33 0.03 14.73 -11.26
CA ALA A 33 -0.14 13.39 -10.74
C ALA A 33 -1.58 12.87 -10.92
N ILE A 34 -1.82 11.56 -10.74
CA ILE A 34 -3.19 11.02 -10.69
C ILE A 34 -3.57 10.67 -9.25
N GLU A 35 -4.56 11.36 -8.68
CA GLU A 35 -5.16 10.96 -7.41
C GLU A 35 -6.11 9.78 -7.56
N ARG A 36 -6.03 8.86 -6.59
CA ARG A 36 -6.86 7.66 -6.52
C ARG A 36 -7.33 7.43 -5.09
N ASN A 37 -8.32 6.57 -4.94
CA ASN A 37 -8.79 6.07 -3.63
C ASN A 37 -9.23 7.18 -2.65
N LEU A 38 -9.91 8.22 -3.15
CA LEU A 38 -10.39 9.33 -2.34
C LEU A 38 -11.30 8.79 -1.20
N LYS A 39 -11.02 9.20 0.03
CA LYS A 39 -11.84 8.91 1.22
C LYS A 39 -11.94 10.16 2.08
N TRP A 40 -13.13 10.43 2.60
CA TRP A 40 -13.32 11.44 3.65
C TRP A 40 -12.45 11.10 4.86
N PHE A 41 -11.72 12.09 5.35
CA PHE A 41 -10.92 12.01 6.55
C PHE A 41 -11.37 13.15 7.44
N ASN A 42 -12.07 12.86 8.54
CA ASN A 42 -12.84 13.85 9.30
C ASN A 42 -13.82 14.66 8.41
N ASP A 43 -14.41 15.71 8.96
CA ASP A 43 -15.47 16.47 8.29
C ASP A 43 -14.94 17.43 7.22
N ASP A 44 -13.65 17.80 7.27
CA ASP A 44 -13.10 18.92 6.51
C ASP A 44 -11.96 18.54 5.57
N SER A 45 -11.62 17.25 5.47
CA SER A 45 -10.48 16.80 4.65
C SER A 45 -10.76 15.54 3.85
N ILE A 46 -10.04 15.38 2.75
CA ILE A 46 -10.06 14.17 1.91
C ILE A 46 -8.66 13.57 1.91
N LEU A 47 -8.55 12.27 2.18
CA LEU A 47 -7.35 11.46 1.94
C LEU A 47 -7.38 10.86 0.54
N PHE A 48 -6.23 10.77 -0.11
CA PHE A 48 -6.08 10.18 -1.42
C PHE A 48 -4.64 9.67 -1.63
N THR A 49 -4.49 8.71 -2.53
CA THR A 49 -3.19 8.17 -2.93
C THR A 49 -2.78 8.71 -4.28
N VAL A 50 -1.49 8.97 -4.46
CA VAL A 50 -0.84 9.13 -5.77
C VAL A 50 0.01 7.88 -5.99
N ILE A 51 -0.15 7.19 -7.12
CA ILE A 51 0.55 5.93 -7.40
C ILE A 51 1.08 5.98 -8.82
N ALA A 52 2.37 5.71 -9.00
CA ALA A 52 3.01 5.42 -10.29
C ALA A 52 2.94 6.54 -11.35
N GLU A 53 2.33 7.67 -11.05
CA GLU A 53 2.02 8.68 -12.05
C GLU A 53 2.17 10.05 -11.37
N GLY A 54 3.41 10.54 -11.27
CA GLY A 54 3.71 11.92 -10.92
C GLY A 54 3.81 12.26 -9.43
N SER A 55 3.84 13.56 -9.14
CA SER A 55 3.86 14.10 -7.79
C SER A 55 2.98 15.34 -7.69
N ILE A 56 2.45 15.60 -6.50
CA ILE A 56 1.77 16.85 -6.17
C ILE A 56 2.65 17.80 -5.36
N GLU A 57 3.90 17.42 -5.09
CA GLU A 57 4.87 18.20 -4.31
C GLU A 57 5.82 19.01 -5.20
N GLY A 58 5.66 18.93 -6.53
CA GLY A 58 6.41 19.67 -7.54
C GLY A 58 6.75 18.81 -8.77
N GLU A 59 7.61 19.36 -9.63
CA GLU A 59 8.02 18.79 -10.94
C GLU A 59 8.71 17.41 -10.88
N TYR A 60 8.98 16.89 -9.69
CA TYR A 60 9.63 15.60 -9.54
C TYR A 60 8.62 14.47 -9.70
N HIS A 61 8.83 13.57 -10.66
CA HIS A 61 8.03 12.35 -10.77
C HIS A 61 8.42 11.36 -9.67
N ASP A 62 7.59 11.25 -8.64
CA ASP A 62 7.69 10.16 -7.68
C ASP A 62 7.01 8.92 -8.25
N THR A 63 7.76 7.84 -8.34
CA THR A 63 7.23 6.58 -8.90
C THR A 63 6.69 5.66 -7.84
N GLN A 64 7.00 5.94 -6.57
CA GLN A 64 6.47 5.23 -5.43
C GLN A 64 5.10 5.79 -5.05
N GLY A 65 4.25 4.93 -4.52
CA GLY A 65 2.96 5.34 -3.99
C GLY A 65 3.11 6.24 -2.78
N ARG A 66 2.25 7.26 -2.69
CA ARG A 66 2.20 8.25 -1.61
C ARG A 66 0.77 8.44 -1.12
N LEU A 67 0.64 8.87 0.13
CA LEU A 67 -0.64 9.19 0.76
C LEU A 67 -0.65 10.67 1.14
N TYR A 68 -1.72 11.36 0.75
CA TYR A 68 -1.91 12.77 1.03
C TYR A 68 -3.30 13.01 1.60
N SER A 69 -3.45 14.08 2.36
CA SER A 69 -4.76 14.67 2.68
C SER A 69 -4.81 16.12 2.21
N ILE A 70 -5.95 16.56 1.72
CA ILE A 70 -6.24 17.97 1.41
C ILE A 70 -7.37 18.49 2.29
N SER A 71 -7.18 19.66 2.90
CA SER A 71 -8.23 20.38 3.62
C SER A 71 -9.16 21.10 2.64
N LEU A 72 -10.46 20.89 2.77
CA LEU A 72 -11.49 21.55 1.96
C LEU A 72 -11.74 22.99 2.39
N VAL A 73 -11.27 23.38 3.58
CA VAL A 73 -11.45 24.73 4.13
C VAL A 73 -10.42 25.71 3.57
N ASN A 74 -9.16 25.28 3.45
CA ASN A 74 -8.05 26.16 3.07
C ASN A 74 -7.18 25.62 1.92
N GLY A 75 -7.52 24.46 1.36
CA GLY A 75 -6.78 23.82 0.26
C GLY A 75 -5.41 23.25 0.67
N ARG A 76 -5.06 23.25 1.96
CA ARG A 76 -3.74 22.79 2.40
C ARG A 76 -3.59 21.28 2.25
N ILE A 77 -2.53 20.88 1.58
CA ILE A 77 -2.14 19.48 1.39
C ILE A 77 -1.13 19.07 2.47
N HIS A 78 -1.27 17.84 2.98
CA HIS A 78 -0.33 17.20 3.89
C HIS A 78 0.06 15.83 3.36
N ARG A 79 1.37 15.55 3.30
CA ARG A 79 1.91 14.21 3.07
C ARG A 79 1.86 13.40 4.36
N TRP A 80 1.39 12.17 4.25
CA TRP A 80 1.44 11.14 5.28
C TRP A 80 2.63 10.22 5.02
N ALA A 81 3.14 9.57 6.06
CA ALA A 81 4.32 8.71 5.98
C ALA A 81 5.49 9.40 5.25
N ASP A 82 5.75 10.67 5.55
CA ASP A 82 6.74 11.52 4.87
C ASP A 82 8.17 10.94 4.92
N GLN A 83 8.53 10.32 6.05
CA GLN A 83 9.83 9.66 6.25
C GLN A 83 9.87 8.20 5.75
N PHE A 84 8.78 7.67 5.19
CA PHE A 84 8.76 6.31 4.68
C PHE A 84 9.44 6.23 3.31
N THR A 85 10.51 5.44 3.22
CA THR A 85 11.32 5.28 2.01
C THR A 85 10.75 4.28 1.01
N GLY A 86 9.74 3.52 1.43
CA GLY A 86 9.03 2.56 0.60
C GLY A 86 7.85 3.17 -0.16
N SER A 87 7.04 2.31 -0.77
CA SER A 87 5.86 2.69 -1.55
C SER A 87 4.58 2.45 -0.75
N VAL A 88 3.68 3.44 -0.69
CA VAL A 88 2.33 3.24 -0.15
C VAL A 88 1.47 2.52 -1.17
N THR A 89 1.00 1.32 -0.86
CA THR A 89 0.21 0.49 -1.77
C THR A 89 -1.29 0.52 -1.46
N GLY A 90 -1.66 1.04 -0.28
CA GLY A 90 -3.06 1.21 0.12
C GLY A 90 -3.19 1.84 1.50
N PHE A 91 -4.42 2.24 1.84
CA PHE A 91 -4.74 2.78 3.16
C PHE A 91 -6.20 2.54 3.56
N ALA A 92 -6.45 2.55 4.86
CA ALA A 92 -7.78 2.54 5.46
C ALA A 92 -7.86 3.51 6.64
N LEU A 93 -9.08 3.92 6.99
CA LEU A 93 -9.34 4.84 8.08
C LEU A 93 -9.56 4.07 9.37
N LEU A 94 -8.97 4.53 10.47
CA LEU A 94 -9.34 4.04 11.81
C LEU A 94 -10.41 4.96 12.38
N ASP A 95 -11.55 4.35 12.74
CA ASP A 95 -12.66 5.08 13.38
C ASP A 95 -13.09 6.30 12.59
N TYR A 96 -13.43 6.08 11.32
CA TYR A 96 -13.79 7.13 10.34
C TYR A 96 -12.74 8.27 10.21
N GLY A 97 -11.50 8.00 10.60
CA GLY A 97 -10.38 8.95 10.59
C GLY A 97 -10.09 9.60 11.94
N HIS A 98 -10.95 9.45 12.95
CA HIS A 98 -10.73 10.04 14.28
C HIS A 98 -9.52 9.45 15.01
N ARG A 99 -9.10 8.23 14.65
CA ARG A 99 -7.89 7.58 15.18
C ARG A 99 -6.78 7.45 14.13
N GLY A 100 -6.84 8.26 13.07
CA GLY A 100 -5.85 8.27 12.01
C GLY A 100 -6.06 7.19 10.95
N VAL A 101 -4.95 6.70 10.41
CA VAL A 101 -4.94 5.80 9.24
C VAL A 101 -4.12 4.54 9.48
N ILE A 102 -4.54 3.45 8.82
CA ILE A 102 -3.69 2.30 8.53
C ILE A 102 -3.12 2.47 7.13
N ILE A 103 -1.83 2.21 6.96
CA ILE A 103 -1.09 2.31 5.70
C ILE A 103 -0.49 0.93 5.38
N LEU A 104 -0.68 0.48 4.14
CA LEU A 104 0.06 -0.64 3.57
C LEU A 104 1.32 -0.08 2.93
N GLY A 105 2.47 -0.39 3.52
CA GLY A 105 3.77 0.10 3.08
C GLY A 105 4.60 -1.03 2.51
N GLN A 106 4.92 -0.95 1.22
CA GLN A 106 5.88 -1.83 0.57
C GLN A 106 7.30 -1.34 0.85
N LEU A 107 8.12 -2.19 1.46
CA LEU A 107 9.56 -2.02 1.55
C LEU A 107 10.23 -3.30 1.07
N ASN A 108 11.08 -3.18 0.06
CA ASN A 108 11.68 -4.30 -0.65
C ASN A 108 10.61 -5.30 -1.14
N THR A 109 10.73 -6.60 -0.83
CA THR A 109 9.78 -7.65 -1.19
C THR A 109 8.58 -7.77 -0.24
N GLU A 110 8.53 -6.95 0.82
CA GLU A 110 7.52 -7.06 1.87
C GLU A 110 6.49 -5.92 1.75
N ILE A 111 5.20 -6.23 1.93
CA ILE A 111 4.18 -5.19 2.19
C ILE A 111 3.71 -5.39 3.60
N GLN A 112 3.92 -4.40 4.46
CA GLN A 112 3.64 -4.49 5.89
C GLN A 112 2.62 -3.42 6.32
N ILE A 113 2.00 -3.64 7.47
CA ILE A 113 1.00 -2.73 8.02
C ILE A 113 1.67 -1.69 8.92
N TYR A 114 1.35 -0.43 8.68
CA TYR A 114 1.75 0.72 9.49
C TYR A 114 0.51 1.49 9.95
N THR A 115 0.65 2.28 11.02
CA THR A 115 -0.39 3.23 11.43
C THR A 115 0.19 4.61 11.68
N GLN A 116 -0.61 5.63 11.43
CA GLN A 116 -0.24 7.02 11.71
C GLN A 116 -1.48 7.79 12.19
N LEU A 117 -1.39 8.48 13.34
CA LEU A 117 -2.54 9.17 13.95
C LEU A 117 -2.89 10.48 13.22
N SER A 118 -1.87 11.21 12.78
CA SER A 118 -1.98 12.46 12.02
C SER A 118 -0.77 12.59 11.09
N PRO A 119 -0.78 13.51 10.10
CA PRO A 119 0.36 13.66 9.18
C PRO A 119 1.70 13.92 9.88
N THR A 120 1.68 14.57 11.05
CA THR A 120 2.87 14.91 11.84
C THR A 120 3.19 13.89 12.94
N SER A 121 2.33 12.89 13.15
CA SER A 121 2.58 11.84 14.13
C SER A 121 3.58 10.82 13.57
N PRO A 122 4.35 10.11 14.41
CA PRO A 122 5.23 9.05 13.94
C PRO A 122 4.48 7.96 13.17
N LEU A 123 5.10 7.45 12.11
CA LEU A 123 4.65 6.23 11.42
C LEU A 123 5.09 5.00 12.23
N ILE A 124 4.14 4.19 12.67
CA ILE A 124 4.40 3.02 13.52
C ILE A 124 4.19 1.75 12.70
N LYS A 125 5.26 0.98 12.45
CA LYS A 125 5.15 -0.38 11.90
C LYS A 125 4.48 -1.29 12.92
N ARG A 126 3.47 -2.03 12.52
CA ARG A 126 2.76 -2.98 13.38
C ARG A 126 3.41 -4.36 13.30
N ILE A 127 3.41 -5.05 14.44
CA ILE A 127 3.99 -6.39 14.54
C ILE A 127 2.95 -7.38 14.00
N GLY A 128 3.32 -8.09 12.95
CA GLY A 128 2.52 -9.14 12.31
C GLY A 128 3.42 -10.19 11.68
N TRP A 129 2.86 -10.96 10.76
CA TRP A 129 3.62 -11.89 9.91
C TRP A 129 4.43 -11.17 8.83
N ASN A 130 5.56 -11.76 8.45
CA ASN A 130 6.23 -11.44 7.19
C ASN A 130 5.32 -11.83 6.00
N GLY A 131 5.58 -11.25 4.85
CA GLY A 131 4.84 -11.43 3.61
C GLY A 131 4.21 -10.13 3.10
N THR A 132 3.08 -10.30 2.44
CA THR A 132 2.35 -9.25 1.74
C THR A 132 0.96 -9.12 2.35
N TYR A 133 0.67 -7.95 2.94
CA TYR A 133 -0.69 -7.55 3.30
C TYR A 133 -1.34 -6.77 2.16
N GLU A 134 -2.59 -7.09 1.82
CA GLU A 134 -3.36 -6.45 0.76
C GLU A 134 -4.82 -6.20 1.15
N LYS A 135 -5.50 -5.35 0.38
CA LYS A 135 -6.97 -5.12 0.43
C LYS A 135 -7.53 -4.94 1.85
N LEU A 136 -6.86 -4.12 2.64
CA LEU A 136 -7.26 -3.86 4.01
C LEU A 136 -8.54 -3.00 4.06
N VAL A 137 -9.49 -3.43 4.88
CA VAL A 137 -10.73 -2.71 5.18
C VAL A 137 -10.93 -2.64 6.69
N THR A 138 -11.57 -1.57 7.12
CA THR A 138 -11.89 -1.32 8.53
C THR A 138 -13.39 -1.12 8.69
N SER A 139 -13.90 -1.57 9.83
CA SER A 139 -15.23 -1.23 10.32
C SER A 139 -15.09 -0.72 11.74
N SER A 140 -15.88 0.30 12.08
CA SER A 140 -15.84 0.90 13.42
C SER A 140 -17.22 0.95 14.03
N THR A 141 -17.34 0.32 15.20
CA THR A 141 -18.54 0.27 16.05
C THR A 141 -18.09 0.50 17.49
N ASP A 142 -18.67 1.47 18.19
CA ASP A 142 -18.41 1.75 19.61
C ASP A 142 -16.91 1.82 20.00
N ASN A 143 -16.11 2.58 19.24
CA ASN A 143 -14.64 2.72 19.41
C ASN A 143 -13.80 1.44 19.17
N VAL A 144 -14.42 0.34 18.74
CA VAL A 144 -13.70 -0.86 18.28
C VAL A 144 -13.50 -0.77 16.77
N SER A 145 -12.27 -0.94 16.31
CA SER A 145 -11.96 -1.01 14.88
C SER A 145 -11.69 -2.47 14.50
N MET A 146 -12.67 -3.11 13.90
CA MET A 146 -12.48 -4.41 13.26
C MET A 146 -11.72 -4.21 11.95
N ILE A 147 -10.75 -5.07 11.68
CA ILE A 147 -9.88 -4.99 10.51
C ILE A 147 -9.91 -6.33 9.81
N ALA A 148 -10.26 -6.32 8.52
CA ALA A 148 -10.09 -7.45 7.64
C ALA A 148 -9.05 -7.13 6.57
N PHE A 149 -8.23 -8.11 6.22
CA PHE A 149 -7.17 -7.95 5.24
C PHE A 149 -6.90 -9.27 4.54
N ILE A 150 -6.22 -9.18 3.42
CA ILE A 150 -5.66 -10.33 2.73
C ILE A 150 -4.19 -10.44 3.15
N HIS A 151 -3.71 -11.65 3.43
CA HIS A 151 -2.29 -11.90 3.66
C HIS A 151 -1.81 -13.12 2.86
N SER A 152 -0.55 -13.06 2.44
CA SER A 152 0.17 -14.15 1.80
C SER A 152 1.67 -14.05 2.07
N SER A 153 2.39 -15.16 1.95
CA SER A 153 3.86 -15.23 1.94
C SER A 153 4.30 -16.33 0.97
N PHE A 154 5.60 -16.56 0.76
CA PHE A 154 6.09 -17.64 -0.11
C PHE A 154 5.48 -19.01 0.22
N ASP A 155 5.21 -19.28 1.50
CA ASP A 155 4.69 -20.57 1.96
C ASP A 155 3.21 -20.51 2.37
N THR A 156 2.63 -19.31 2.49
CA THR A 156 1.25 -19.11 2.94
C THR A 156 0.39 -18.62 1.77
N PRO A 157 -0.55 -19.45 1.26
CA PRO A 157 -1.44 -19.03 0.19
C PRO A 157 -2.30 -17.84 0.61
N GLN A 158 -2.71 -17.06 -0.37
CA GLN A 158 -3.51 -15.86 -0.14
C GLN A 158 -4.85 -16.21 0.52
N GLU A 159 -5.12 -15.68 1.70
CA GLU A 159 -6.39 -15.88 2.40
C GLU A 159 -6.86 -14.57 3.04
N VAL A 160 -8.15 -14.52 3.39
CA VAL A 160 -8.74 -13.42 4.16
C VAL A 160 -8.54 -13.69 5.64
N TYR A 161 -8.04 -12.69 6.34
CA TYR A 161 -7.81 -12.69 7.78
C TYR A 161 -8.54 -11.54 8.46
N PHE A 162 -8.71 -11.69 9.77
CA PHE A 162 -9.49 -10.79 10.60
C PHE A 162 -8.83 -10.57 11.97
N VAL A 163 -8.81 -9.33 12.43
CA VAL A 163 -8.49 -8.93 13.81
C VAL A 163 -9.48 -7.88 14.33
N ASP A 164 -9.71 -7.92 15.63
CA ASP A 164 -10.48 -6.93 16.39
C ASP A 164 -9.62 -5.75 16.89
N ILE A 165 -8.30 -5.97 16.98
CA ILE A 165 -7.31 -5.03 17.49
C ILE A 165 -6.10 -5.02 16.54
N ILE A 166 -5.66 -3.84 16.10
CA ILE A 166 -4.57 -3.69 15.11
C ILE A 166 -3.22 -4.20 15.63
N GLU A 167 -3.03 -4.28 16.95
CA GLU A 167 -1.85 -4.86 17.58
C GLU A 167 -1.81 -6.40 17.53
N HIS A 168 -2.91 -7.07 17.17
CA HIS A 168 -3.05 -8.52 17.18
C HIS A 168 -2.85 -9.19 15.80
N LEU A 169 -2.19 -8.52 14.86
CA LEU A 169 -1.98 -9.04 13.50
C LEU A 169 -1.29 -10.41 13.46
N SER A 170 -0.38 -10.70 14.40
CA SER A 170 0.35 -11.98 14.46
C SER A 170 -0.49 -13.18 14.90
N VAL A 171 -1.68 -12.93 15.44
CA VAL A 171 -2.65 -13.93 15.90
C VAL A 171 -4.00 -13.77 15.19
N ALA A 172 -3.99 -13.19 13.98
CA ALA A 172 -5.20 -12.94 13.21
C ALA A 172 -5.96 -14.24 12.92
N ASN A 173 -7.29 -14.15 12.97
CA ASN A 173 -8.16 -15.26 12.66
C ASN A 173 -8.30 -15.39 11.15
N ILE A 174 -8.15 -16.61 10.64
CA ILE A 174 -8.40 -16.91 9.24
C ILE A 174 -9.91 -16.99 8.98
N VAL A 175 -10.38 -16.36 7.90
CA VAL A 175 -11.80 -16.33 7.51
C VAL A 175 -12.06 -17.30 6.35
N THR A 176 -11.10 -17.46 5.44
CA THR A 176 -11.23 -18.29 4.24
C THR A 176 -10.19 -19.40 4.21
N ASN A 177 -10.45 -20.47 3.45
CA ASN A 177 -9.50 -21.57 3.27
C ASN A 177 -9.58 -22.12 1.84
N GLU A 178 -9.70 -21.21 0.87
CA GLU A 178 -10.01 -21.53 -0.53
C GLU A 178 -8.76 -21.99 -1.29
N ASN A 179 -7.59 -21.48 -0.92
CA ASN A 179 -6.33 -21.70 -1.63
C ASN A 179 -5.49 -22.83 -1.02
N ILE A 180 -5.97 -23.49 0.04
CA ILE A 180 -5.30 -24.63 0.66
C ILE A 180 -5.07 -25.81 -0.29
N ILE A 181 -5.85 -25.91 -1.38
CA ILE A 181 -5.64 -26.97 -2.37
C ILE A 181 -4.27 -26.87 -3.06
N PHE A 182 -3.70 -25.66 -3.18
CA PHE A 182 -2.40 -25.46 -3.81
C PHE A 182 -1.25 -26.00 -2.96
N THR A 183 -1.40 -25.99 -1.62
CA THR A 183 -0.38 -26.49 -0.69
C THR A 183 -0.24 -28.01 -0.71
N LYS A 184 -1.15 -28.73 -1.39
CA LYS A 184 -1.11 -30.20 -1.55
C LYS A 184 -0.17 -30.66 -2.68
N ARG A 185 0.52 -29.73 -3.35
CA ARG A 185 1.45 -30.02 -4.45
C ARG A 185 2.89 -29.92 -3.95
N ASN A 186 3.82 -30.51 -4.71
CA ASN A 186 5.24 -30.29 -4.48
C ASN A 186 5.62 -28.91 -5.07
N LEU A 187 5.57 -27.88 -4.22
CA LEU A 187 5.74 -26.49 -4.63
C LEU A 187 7.22 -26.06 -4.63
N PRO A 188 7.59 -25.07 -5.47
CA PRO A 188 8.87 -24.38 -5.30
C PRO A 188 8.92 -23.69 -3.93
N LYS A 189 10.13 -23.43 -3.43
CA LYS A 189 10.33 -22.66 -2.19
C LYS A 189 10.97 -21.32 -2.50
N GLY A 190 10.37 -20.24 -2.02
CA GLY A 190 10.85 -18.87 -2.19
C GLY A 190 11.62 -18.36 -0.98
N THR A 191 12.55 -17.45 -1.23
CA THR A 191 13.20 -16.62 -0.20
C THR A 191 13.50 -15.25 -0.79
N SER A 192 13.59 -14.22 0.05
CA SER A 192 14.25 -12.99 -0.35
C SER A 192 15.74 -13.25 -0.53
N TYR A 193 16.35 -12.55 -1.48
CA TYR A 193 17.77 -12.58 -1.77
C TYR A 193 18.26 -11.15 -1.97
N GLN A 194 19.27 -10.76 -1.22
CA GLN A 194 19.85 -9.42 -1.25
C GLN A 194 21.26 -9.47 -1.84
N TRP A 195 21.60 -8.48 -2.65
CA TRP A 195 22.94 -8.28 -3.16
C TRP A 195 23.25 -6.79 -3.28
N MET A 196 24.54 -6.48 -3.25
CA MET A 196 25.01 -5.12 -3.47
C MET A 196 25.33 -4.92 -4.94
N ASN A 197 24.88 -3.81 -5.54
CA ASN A 197 25.42 -3.37 -6.80
C ASN A 197 26.89 -2.92 -6.59
N GLU A 198 27.82 -3.57 -7.29
CA GLU A 198 29.25 -3.27 -7.14
C GLU A 198 29.63 -1.90 -7.72
N GLU A 199 28.86 -1.35 -8.66
CA GLU A 199 29.17 -0.08 -9.32
C GLU A 199 28.81 1.14 -8.46
N ASP A 200 27.65 1.10 -7.78
CA ASP A 200 27.10 2.26 -7.06
C ASP A 200 26.82 2.00 -5.57
N GLY A 201 27.00 0.77 -5.08
CA GLY A 201 26.75 0.42 -3.68
C GLY A 201 25.27 0.41 -3.28
N THR A 202 24.35 0.32 -4.24
CA THR A 202 22.92 0.18 -3.96
C THR A 202 22.61 -1.25 -3.51
N GLU A 203 21.95 -1.40 -2.37
CA GLU A 203 21.40 -2.69 -1.95
C GLU A 203 20.16 -3.01 -2.77
N ILE A 204 20.13 -4.19 -3.39
CA ILE A 204 19.02 -4.67 -4.20
C ILE A 204 18.48 -5.94 -3.54
N GLU A 205 17.15 -6.05 -3.48
CA GLU A 205 16.46 -7.25 -3.02
C GLU A 205 15.58 -7.82 -4.14
N GLY A 206 15.56 -9.15 -4.26
CA GLY A 206 14.69 -9.88 -5.15
C GLY A 206 14.18 -11.17 -4.54
N VAL A 207 13.42 -11.93 -5.32
CA VAL A 207 12.89 -13.24 -4.92
C VAL A 207 13.71 -14.34 -5.59
N LEU A 208 14.23 -15.27 -4.79
CA LEU A 208 14.89 -16.49 -5.26
C LEU A 208 13.97 -17.69 -5.05
N LEU A 209 13.57 -18.33 -6.15
CA LEU A 209 12.74 -19.53 -6.14
C LEU A 209 13.59 -20.77 -6.40
N TYR A 210 13.48 -21.75 -5.52
CA TYR A 210 14.08 -23.06 -5.69
C TYR A 210 13.07 -24.04 -6.28
N PRO A 211 13.50 -24.94 -7.20
CA PRO A 211 12.67 -26.05 -7.61
C PRO A 211 12.23 -26.90 -6.41
N PRO A 212 11.13 -27.67 -6.54
CA PRO A 212 10.69 -28.57 -5.50
C PRO A 212 11.81 -29.52 -5.05
N ASP A 213 11.92 -29.78 -3.75
CA ASP A 213 12.94 -30.62 -3.10
C ASP A 213 14.41 -30.17 -3.28
N LYS A 214 14.64 -28.92 -3.73
CA LYS A 214 15.98 -28.38 -4.01
C LYS A 214 16.35 -27.15 -3.18
N PHE A 215 15.58 -26.84 -2.15
CA PHE A 215 15.80 -25.65 -1.32
C PHE A 215 17.20 -25.64 -0.71
N GLY A 216 17.94 -24.54 -0.92
CA GLY A 216 19.32 -24.37 -0.44
C GLY A 216 20.39 -25.12 -1.26
N GLN A 217 20.02 -25.93 -2.26
CA GLN A 217 21.00 -26.58 -3.14
C GLN A 217 21.72 -25.53 -3.99
N LYS A 218 23.06 -25.66 -4.10
CA LYS A 218 23.93 -24.78 -4.90
C LYS A 218 24.15 -25.33 -6.30
N ASN A 219 24.64 -24.47 -7.20
CA ASN A 219 25.02 -24.82 -8.59
C ASN A 219 23.86 -25.40 -9.43
N LEU A 220 22.64 -24.96 -9.15
CA LEU A 220 21.50 -25.22 -10.02
C LEU A 220 21.54 -24.28 -11.23
N PRO A 221 21.02 -24.69 -12.40
CA PRO A 221 20.74 -23.76 -13.49
C PRO A 221 19.86 -22.61 -13.00
N LEU A 222 20.24 -21.38 -13.32
CA LEU A 222 19.52 -20.17 -12.91
C LEU A 222 18.85 -19.52 -14.12
N LEU A 223 17.55 -19.24 -14.00
CA LEU A 223 16.81 -18.36 -14.88
C LEU A 223 16.54 -17.05 -14.14
N VAL A 224 16.96 -15.92 -14.71
CA VAL A 224 16.71 -14.60 -14.13
C VAL A 224 15.54 -13.95 -14.85
N LEU A 225 14.49 -13.62 -14.10
CA LEU A 225 13.33 -12.88 -14.60
C LEU A 225 13.37 -11.46 -14.06
N ILE A 226 13.96 -10.56 -14.84
CA ILE A 226 13.98 -9.14 -14.50
C ILE A 226 12.62 -8.56 -14.87
N HIS A 227 11.77 -8.40 -13.87
CA HIS A 227 10.52 -7.68 -13.95
C HIS A 227 10.43 -6.82 -12.70
N GLY A 228 10.35 -5.51 -12.89
CA GLY A 228 10.37 -4.60 -11.76
C GLY A 228 10.65 -3.17 -12.17
N GLY A 229 9.94 -2.27 -11.53
CA GLY A 229 10.20 -0.84 -11.55
C GLY A 229 9.66 -0.08 -12.78
N PRO A 230 9.37 1.21 -12.60
CA PRO A 230 9.36 1.87 -11.30
C PRO A 230 8.04 1.61 -10.53
N TYR A 231 7.08 0.89 -11.13
CA TYR A 231 5.70 0.78 -10.65
C TYR A 231 5.32 -0.50 -9.89
N SER A 232 6.14 -1.56 -9.95
CA SER A 232 5.86 -2.83 -9.26
C SER A 232 7.14 -3.61 -8.99
N ALA A 233 7.10 -4.54 -8.03
CA ALA A 233 8.17 -5.50 -7.77
C ALA A 233 7.60 -6.90 -7.52
N SER A 234 8.46 -7.92 -7.61
CA SER A 234 8.17 -9.22 -7.00
C SER A 234 8.10 -9.07 -5.49
N LEU A 235 7.16 -9.77 -4.87
CA LEU A 235 6.88 -9.69 -3.43
C LEU A 235 7.00 -11.07 -2.79
N ASN A 236 7.17 -11.08 -1.47
CA ASN A 236 6.96 -12.23 -0.61
C ASN A 236 5.47 -12.55 -0.56
N ALA A 237 5.01 -13.25 -1.58
CA ALA A 237 3.63 -13.67 -1.77
C ALA A 237 3.60 -15.04 -2.45
N PHE A 238 2.57 -15.82 -2.16
CA PHE A 238 2.33 -17.12 -2.76
C PHE A 238 1.84 -16.92 -4.19
N ARG A 239 2.51 -17.54 -5.16
CA ARG A 239 2.21 -17.42 -6.60
C ARG A 239 2.31 -18.76 -7.32
#